data_AF-A0A0N4XIU1-F1
#
_entry.id   AF-A0A0N4XIU1-F1
#
_cell.length_a   1.000
_cell.length_b   1.000
_cell.length_c   1.000
_cell.angle_alpha   90.00
_cell.angle_beta   90.00
_cell.angle_gamma   90.00
#
_symmetry.space_group_name_H-M   'P 1'
#
loop_
_entity.id
_entity.type
_entity.pdbx_description
1 polymer ?
#
loop_
_entity_poly.entity_id
_entity_poly.type
_entity_poly.pdbx_seq_one_letter_code
_entity_poly.pdbx_strand_id
1 'polypeptide(L)'
;MNQLSATLSRSTKDIGGFAVMFAVFFFAYAQFGYLVFGTQIIDYSTFIGSGYALLRTILGDFNFHDLERTNRVLGPLFFISYVFLVFFVLLNMFLAIINDSYVEVKAELARSEDGEGILDWIQKKLRRKNSNEKKLAVINDYKNELMNAGYPEKDIDDAFEKVLITTGQEINDKVNPR
;
A
#
# COMPACT_ATOMS: atom_id res chain seq x y z
N MET A 1 -13.29 -15.83 11.86
CA MET A 1 -13.44 -15.57 10.42
C MET A 1 -12.05 -15.48 9.81
N ASN A 2 -11.89 -16.07 8.62
CA ASN A 2 -10.64 -16.58 8.05
C ASN A 2 -9.49 -15.57 8.00
N GLN A 3 -8.34 -15.89 8.62
CA GLN A 3 -7.09 -15.12 8.49
C GLN A 3 -6.72 -14.85 7.03
N LEU A 4 -6.98 -15.82 6.14
CA LEU A 4 -6.81 -15.68 4.70
C LEU A 4 -7.59 -14.49 4.10
N SER A 5 -8.81 -14.24 4.57
CA SER A 5 -9.63 -13.11 4.10
C SER A 5 -9.08 -11.78 4.61
N ALA A 6 -8.49 -11.74 5.81
CA ALA A 6 -7.82 -10.55 6.35
C ALA A 6 -6.52 -10.23 5.59
N THR A 7 -5.71 -11.24 5.27
CA THR A 7 -4.49 -11.09 4.47
C THR A 7 -4.81 -10.64 3.04
N LEU A 8 -5.84 -11.23 2.43
CA LEU A 8 -6.30 -10.84 1.09
C LEU A 8 -6.79 -9.39 1.09
N SER A 9 -7.64 -9.02 2.06
CA SER A 9 -8.16 -7.65 2.17
C SER A 9 -7.07 -6.61 2.37
N ARG A 10 -6.00 -6.95 3.09
CA ARG A 10 -4.86 -6.05 3.31
C ARG A 10 -4.05 -5.87 2.03
N SER A 11 -3.81 -6.97 1.30
CA SER A 11 -3.09 -6.96 0.02
C SER A 11 -3.87 -6.29 -1.13
N THR A 12 -5.21 -6.29 -1.08
CA THR A 12 -6.06 -5.68 -2.11
C THR A 12 -5.77 -4.19 -2.34
N LYS A 13 -5.39 -3.45 -1.29
CA LYS A 13 -5.12 -2.01 -1.41
C LYS A 13 -3.88 -1.74 -2.28
N ASP A 14 -2.85 -2.56 -2.14
CA ASP A 14 -1.63 -2.44 -2.93
C ASP A 14 -1.85 -2.96 -4.36
N ILE A 15 -2.55 -4.09 -4.50
CA ILE A 15 -2.91 -4.67 -5.80
C ILE A 15 -3.80 -3.71 -6.61
N GLY A 16 -4.67 -2.94 -5.97
CA GLY A 16 -5.58 -2.00 -6.63
C GLY A 16 -4.86 -0.92 -7.45
N GLY A 17 -3.77 -0.35 -6.92
CA GLY A 17 -2.97 0.66 -7.64
C GLY A 17 -2.32 0.09 -8.91
N PHE A 18 -1.78 -1.13 -8.81
CA PHE A 18 -1.20 -1.83 -9.96
C PHE A 18 -2.24 -2.26 -10.99
N ALA A 19 -3.43 -2.69 -10.54
CA ALA A 19 -4.51 -3.10 -11.43
C ALA A 19 -4.98 -1.93 -12.32
N VAL A 20 -5.05 -0.71 -11.78
CA VAL A 20 -5.40 0.48 -12.57
C VAL A 20 -4.33 0.79 -13.62
N MET A 21 -3.05 0.77 -13.22
CA MET A 21 -1.94 0.99 -14.15
C MET A 21 -1.93 -0.06 -15.26
N PHE A 22 -2.09 -1.34 -14.90
CA PHE A 22 -2.20 -2.45 -15.84
C PHE A 22 -3.37 -2.27 -16.80
N ALA A 23 -4.57 -1.94 -16.29
CA ALA A 23 -5.76 -1.76 -17.11
C ALA A 23 -5.58 -0.68 -18.18
N VAL A 24 -5.01 0.48 -17.82
CA VAL A 24 -4.77 1.58 -18.77
C VAL A 24 -3.85 1.12 -19.91
N PHE A 25 -2.72 0.49 -19.59
CA PHE A 25 -1.80 -0.01 -20.62
C PHE A 25 -2.40 -1.17 -21.41
N PHE A 26 -3.08 -2.09 -20.75
CA PHE A 26 -3.71 -3.24 -21.37
C PHE A 26 -4.74 -2.82 -22.42
N PHE A 27 -5.64 -1.89 -22.08
CA PHE A 27 -6.63 -1.39 -23.04
C PHE A 27 -6.01 -0.55 -24.15
N ALA A 28 -4.94 0.21 -23.87
CA ALA A 28 -4.22 0.95 -24.91
C ALA A 28 -3.60 -0.01 -25.94
N TYR A 29 -2.95 -1.09 -25.48
CA TYR A 29 -2.40 -2.12 -26.36
C TYR A 29 -3.49 -2.94 -27.07
N ALA A 30 -4.62 -3.21 -26.41
CA ALA A 30 -5.74 -3.92 -27.04
C ALA A 30 -6.33 -3.09 -28.18
N GLN A 31 -6.52 -1.78 -27.96
CA GLN A 31 -6.98 -0.84 -28.98
C GLN A 31 -5.99 -0.72 -30.12
N PHE A 32 -4.70 -0.57 -29.81
CA PHE A 32 -3.66 -0.49 -30.83
C PHE A 32 -3.57 -1.76 -31.67
N GLY A 33 -3.57 -2.93 -31.03
CA GLY A 33 -3.52 -4.22 -31.70
C GLY A 33 -4.73 -4.45 -32.60
N TYR A 34 -5.93 -4.07 -32.13
CA TYR A 34 -7.15 -4.10 -32.92
C TYR A 34 -7.04 -3.23 -34.19
N LEU A 35 -6.56 -1.98 -34.05
CA LEU A 35 -6.46 -1.04 -35.16
C LEU A 35 -5.38 -1.42 -36.19
N VAL A 36 -4.25 -1.95 -35.72
CA VAL A 36 -3.09 -2.26 -36.58
C VAL A 36 -3.21 -3.65 -37.21
N PHE A 37 -3.54 -4.66 -36.39
CA PHE A 37 -3.47 -6.06 -36.80
C PHE A 37 -4.85 -6.67 -37.08
N GLY A 38 -5.95 -6.01 -36.74
CA GLY A 38 -7.29 -6.61 -36.83
C GLY A 38 -7.80 -6.95 -38.23
N THR A 39 -7.20 -6.40 -39.29
CA THR A 39 -7.55 -6.75 -40.67
C THR A 39 -6.78 -7.98 -41.19
N GLN A 40 -5.68 -8.35 -40.54
CA GLN A 40 -4.76 -9.39 -41.03
C GLN A 40 -4.68 -10.60 -40.09
N ILE A 41 -4.89 -10.40 -38.78
CA ILE A 41 -4.80 -11.45 -37.76
C ILE A 41 -6.16 -11.65 -37.11
N ILE A 42 -6.70 -12.87 -37.17
CA ILE A 42 -8.04 -13.18 -36.65
C ILE A 42 -8.14 -12.96 -35.13
N ASP A 43 -7.07 -13.21 -34.38
CA ASP A 43 -6.99 -12.96 -32.94
C ASP A 43 -7.20 -11.47 -32.61
N TYR A 44 -6.79 -10.56 -33.50
CA TYR A 44 -6.95 -9.11 -33.32
C TYR A 44 -8.18 -8.54 -34.04
N SER A 45 -9.03 -9.37 -34.65
CA SER A 45 -10.15 -8.92 -35.51
C SER A 45 -11.27 -8.19 -34.78
N THR A 46 -11.33 -8.29 -33.45
CA THR A 46 -12.26 -7.56 -32.59
C THR A 46 -11.50 -6.99 -31.40
N PHE A 47 -12.04 -5.96 -30.76
CA PHE A 47 -11.42 -5.39 -29.55
C PHE A 47 -11.32 -6.42 -28.42
N ILE A 48 -12.39 -7.19 -28.20
CA ILE A 48 -12.41 -8.26 -27.20
C ILE A 48 -11.43 -9.38 -27.57
N GLY A 49 -11.38 -9.77 -28.85
CA GLY A 49 -10.40 -10.73 -29.37
C GLY A 49 -8.96 -10.28 -29.11
N SER A 50 -8.66 -9.01 -29.40
CA SER A 50 -7.35 -8.40 -29.13
C SER A 50 -7.00 -8.46 -27.64
N GLY A 51 -7.97 -8.20 -26.76
CA GLY A 51 -7.81 -8.38 -25.31
C GLY A 51 -7.48 -9.83 -24.94
N TYR A 52 -8.18 -10.82 -25.50
CA TYR A 52 -7.86 -12.23 -25.29
C TYR A 52 -6.47 -12.60 -25.79
N ALA A 53 -6.06 -12.13 -26.98
CA ALA A 53 -4.73 -12.36 -27.53
C ALA A 53 -3.62 -11.82 -26.63
N LEU A 54 -3.82 -10.63 -26.06
CA LEU A 54 -2.90 -10.03 -25.10
C LEU A 54 -2.85 -10.83 -23.79
N LEU A 55 -3.98 -11.31 -23.26
CA LEU A 55 -3.99 -12.20 -22.10
C LEU A 55 -3.26 -13.52 -22.37
N ARG A 56 -3.46 -14.15 -23.53
CA ARG A 56 -2.69 -15.36 -23.90
C ARG A 56 -1.19 -15.07 -23.98
N THR A 57 -0.82 -13.90 -24.49
CA THR A 57 0.58 -13.47 -24.55
C THR A 57 1.22 -13.40 -23.15
N ILE A 58 0.48 -12.93 -22.13
CA ILE A 58 0.95 -12.96 -20.74
C ILE A 58 1.18 -14.40 -20.24
N LEU A 59 0.32 -15.34 -20.65
CA LEU A 59 0.44 -16.77 -20.31
C LEU A 59 1.56 -17.48 -21.09
N GLY A 60 2.23 -16.79 -22.01
CA GLY A 60 3.27 -17.34 -22.87
C GLY A 60 2.75 -18.02 -24.15
N ASP A 61 1.44 -17.95 -24.41
CA ASP A 61 0.82 -18.48 -25.63
C ASP A 61 0.60 -17.36 -26.65
N PHE A 62 1.57 -17.16 -27.54
CA PHE A 62 1.54 -16.11 -28.55
C PHE A 62 2.06 -16.61 -29.90
N ASN A 63 1.49 -16.08 -30.98
CA ASN A 63 2.00 -16.30 -32.34
C ASN A 63 2.78 -15.08 -32.84
N PHE A 64 4.08 -15.04 -32.53
CA PHE A 64 4.96 -13.96 -32.97
C PHE A 64 5.11 -13.90 -34.49
N HIS A 65 5.03 -15.05 -35.16
CA HIS A 65 5.23 -15.15 -36.61
C HIS A 65 4.15 -14.39 -37.39
N ASP A 66 2.90 -14.45 -36.92
CA ASP A 66 1.78 -13.73 -37.55
C ASP A 66 1.93 -12.20 -37.39
N LEU A 67 2.44 -11.75 -36.24
CA LEU A 67 2.77 -10.35 -35.98
C LEU A 67 3.90 -9.85 -36.91
N GLU A 68 4.99 -10.61 -37.04
CA GLU A 68 6.12 -10.26 -37.90
C GLU A 68 5.72 -10.25 -39.39
N ARG A 69 4.93 -11.23 -39.83
CA ARG A 69 4.44 -11.31 -41.22
C ARG A 69 3.52 -10.16 -41.59
N THR A 70 2.69 -9.71 -40.66
CA THR A 70 1.78 -8.58 -40.86
C THR A 70 2.56 -7.27 -41.02
N ASN A 71 3.51 -7.02 -40.12
CA ASN A 71 4.40 -5.89 -40.23
C ASN A 71 5.76 -6.20 -39.62
N ARG A 72 6.78 -6.26 -40.48
CA ARG A 72 8.14 -6.68 -40.13
C ARG A 72 8.84 -5.76 -39.12
N VAL A 73 8.38 -4.52 -38.98
CA VAL A 73 8.93 -3.56 -38.02
C VAL A 73 7.97 -3.38 -36.84
N LEU A 74 6.69 -3.10 -37.13
CA LEU A 74 5.71 -2.76 -36.10
C LEU A 74 5.28 -3.96 -35.26
N GLY A 75 5.23 -5.16 -35.84
CA GLY A 75 4.86 -6.40 -35.14
C GLY A 75 5.86 -6.76 -34.03
N PRO A 76 7.16 -6.89 -34.35
CA PRO A 76 8.19 -7.12 -33.34
C PRO A 76 8.27 -6.01 -32.31
N LEU A 77 8.17 -4.74 -32.73
CA LEU A 77 8.19 -3.60 -31.81
C LEU A 77 7.03 -3.66 -30.81
N PHE A 78 5.81 -3.89 -31.30
CA PHE A 78 4.61 -4.03 -30.47
C PHE A 78 4.74 -5.18 -29.48
N PHE A 79 5.20 -6.35 -29.94
CA PHE A 79 5.37 -7.52 -29.09
C PHE A 79 6.42 -7.29 -28.00
N ILE A 80 7.62 -6.83 -28.37
CA ILE A 80 8.71 -6.59 -27.43
C ILE A 80 8.31 -5.50 -26.42
N SER A 81 7.70 -4.41 -26.87
CA SER A 81 7.28 -3.33 -25.97
C SER A 81 6.18 -3.76 -25.02
N TYR A 82 5.22 -4.59 -25.48
CA TYR A 82 4.18 -5.15 -24.63
C TYR A 82 4.76 -6.10 -23.57
N VAL A 83 5.60 -7.04 -23.98
CA VAL A 83 6.25 -8.00 -23.07
C VAL A 83 7.09 -7.25 -22.03
N PHE A 84 7.93 -6.30 -22.46
CA PHE A 84 8.74 -5.50 -21.55
C PHE A 84 7.88 -4.72 -20.54
N LEU A 85 6.78 -4.13 -20.99
CA LEU A 85 5.84 -3.42 -20.13
C LEU A 85 5.20 -4.34 -19.09
N VAL A 86 4.71 -5.52 -19.52
CA VAL A 86 4.12 -6.51 -18.59
C VAL A 86 5.13 -6.93 -17.53
N PHE A 87 6.38 -7.21 -17.92
CA PHE A 87 7.45 -7.51 -16.97
C PHE A 87 7.69 -6.35 -15.99
N PHE A 88 7.73 -5.11 -16.46
CA PHE A 88 7.92 -3.95 -15.61
C PHE A 88 6.76 -3.74 -14.60
N VAL A 89 5.52 -3.94 -15.04
CA VAL A 89 4.34 -3.89 -14.16
C VAL A 89 4.41 -4.97 -13.09
N LEU A 90 4.75 -6.22 -13.46
CA LEU A 90 4.92 -7.32 -12.50
C LEU A 90 6.07 -7.06 -11.52
N LEU A 91 7.19 -6.51 -11.99
CA LEU A 91 8.33 -6.15 -11.15
C LEU A 91 7.94 -5.06 -10.15
N ASN A 92 7.24 -4.02 -10.59
CA ASN A 92 6.79 -2.95 -9.70
C ASN A 92 5.77 -3.46 -8.66
N MET A 93 4.93 -4.43 -9.01
CA MET A 93 4.06 -5.11 -8.03
C MET A 93 4.90 -5.84 -6.96
N PHE A 94 5.94 -6.56 -7.39
CA PHE A 94 6.84 -7.25 -6.47
C PHE A 94 7.61 -6.29 -5.55
N LEU A 95 8.11 -5.17 -6.11
CA LEU A 95 8.78 -4.13 -5.33
C LEU A 95 7.85 -3.50 -4.30
N ALA A 96 6.59 -3.26 -4.63
CA ALA A 96 5.63 -2.71 -3.67
C ALA A 96 5.35 -3.69 -2.53
N ILE A 97 5.18 -4.98 -2.81
CA ILE A 97 4.99 -6.01 -1.76
C ILE A 97 6.21 -6.04 -0.83
N ILE A 98 7.42 -6.02 -1.39
CA ILE A 98 8.66 -5.98 -0.59
C ILE A 98 8.73 -4.69 0.23
N ASN A 99 8.44 -3.55 -0.38
CA ASN A 99 8.50 -2.27 0.29
C ASN A 99 7.49 -2.18 1.45
N ASP A 100 6.26 -2.68 1.26
CA ASP A 100 5.26 -2.72 2.32
C ASP A 100 5.72 -3.62 3.48
N SER A 101 6.22 -4.82 3.17
CA SER A 101 6.80 -5.73 4.18
C SER A 101 8.01 -5.11 4.90
N TYR A 102 8.87 -4.41 4.17
CA TYR A 102 10.04 -3.74 4.73
C TYR A 102 9.63 -2.61 5.69
N VAL A 103 8.63 -1.81 5.32
CA VAL A 103 8.07 -0.75 6.17
C VAL A 103 7.42 -1.36 7.43
N GLU A 104 6.69 -2.46 7.30
CA GLU A 104 6.07 -3.15 8.44
C GLU A 104 7.13 -3.68 9.43
N VAL A 105 8.14 -4.40 8.95
CA VAL A 105 9.23 -4.93 9.78
C VAL A 105 10.04 -3.79 10.41
N LYS A 106 10.33 -2.72 9.67
CA LYS A 106 11.01 -1.54 10.21
C LYS A 106 10.20 -0.86 11.32
N ALA A 107 8.89 -0.79 11.17
CA ALA A 107 8.00 -0.24 12.20
C ALA A 107 7.88 -1.16 13.44
N GLU A 108 8.00 -2.47 13.28
CA GLU A 108 8.06 -3.43 14.40
C GLU A 108 9.41 -3.36 15.13
N LEU A 109 10.51 -3.28 14.39
CA LEU A 109 11.84 -3.10 14.96
C LEU A 109 11.98 -1.77 15.69
N ALA A 110 11.47 -0.66 15.13
CA ALA A 110 11.44 0.61 15.84
C ALA A 110 10.66 0.52 17.18
N ARG A 111 9.53 -0.20 17.19
CA ARG A 111 8.76 -0.50 18.42
C ARG A 111 9.53 -1.39 19.41
N SER A 112 10.43 -2.22 18.92
CA SER A 112 11.22 -3.17 19.71
C SER A 112 12.52 -2.56 20.25
N GLU A 113 13.22 -1.77 19.45
CA GLU A 113 14.42 -1.02 19.83
C GLU A 113 14.13 0.11 20.80
N ASP A 114 12.94 0.72 20.74
CA ASP A 114 12.54 1.71 21.75
C ASP A 114 12.39 1.11 23.14
N GLY A 115 12.19 -0.22 23.29
CA GLY A 115 12.30 -0.99 24.56
C GLY A 115 11.42 -0.54 25.74
N GLU A 116 10.79 0.61 25.62
CA GLU A 116 10.00 1.35 26.59
C GLU A 116 8.63 1.43 25.91
N GLY A 117 7.67 0.62 26.36
CA GLY A 117 6.29 0.73 25.88
C GLY A 117 5.79 2.17 25.99
N ILE A 118 4.74 2.55 25.25
CA ILE A 118 4.15 3.90 25.32
C ILE A 118 3.97 4.36 26.78
N LEU A 119 3.60 3.43 27.68
CA LEU A 119 3.52 3.63 29.12
C LEU A 119 4.85 4.06 29.76
N ASP A 120 5.95 3.41 29.43
CA ASP A 120 7.28 3.66 30.00
C ASP A 120 7.89 4.97 29.44
N TRP A 121 7.67 5.27 28.16
CA TRP A 121 7.99 6.58 27.58
C TRP A 121 7.21 7.73 28.24
N ILE A 122 5.88 7.58 28.41
CA ILE A 122 5.03 8.58 29.06
C ILE A 122 5.48 8.76 30.51
N GLN A 123 5.70 7.67 31.24
CA GLN A 123 6.09 7.70 32.65
C GLN A 123 7.45 8.38 32.83
N LYS A 124 8.43 8.12 31.95
CA LYS A 124 9.75 8.76 31.95
C LYS A 124 9.69 10.25 31.62
N LYS A 125 8.88 10.67 30.64
CA LYS A 125 8.68 12.08 30.28
C LYS A 125 7.93 12.87 31.34
N LEU A 126 6.91 12.28 31.98
CA LEU A 126 6.17 12.91 33.08
C LEU A 126 7.05 13.06 34.33
N ARG A 127 7.87 12.04 34.65
CA ARG A 127 8.79 12.11 35.80
C ARG A 127 9.90 13.15 35.64
N ARG A 128 10.23 13.54 34.39
CA ARG A 128 11.27 14.56 34.09
C ARG A 128 10.82 16.01 34.29
N LYS A 129 9.51 16.30 34.42
CA LYS A 129 9.01 17.69 34.45
C LYS A 129 8.10 17.93 35.67
N ASN A 130 8.72 18.16 36.82
CA ASN A 130 8.06 18.58 38.06
C ASN A 130 7.69 20.09 38.06
N SER A 131 7.27 20.64 36.92
CA SER A 131 6.98 22.07 36.78
C SER A 131 5.50 22.29 36.49
N ASN A 132 4.87 23.03 37.40
CA ASN A 132 3.43 23.11 37.63
C ASN A 132 2.63 23.97 36.62
N GLU A 133 3.13 24.27 35.43
CA GLU A 133 2.36 25.11 34.50
C GLU A 133 2.26 24.52 33.09
N LYS A 134 0.99 24.30 32.68
CA LYS A 134 0.48 23.83 31.38
C LYS A 134 0.64 22.34 31.07
N LYS A 135 0.18 21.45 31.98
CA LYS A 135 0.07 20.00 31.73
C LYS A 135 -0.72 19.64 30.47
N LEU A 136 -1.84 20.33 30.19
CA LEU A 136 -2.72 19.97 29.07
C LEU A 136 -2.09 20.24 27.70
N ALA A 137 -1.37 21.36 27.55
CA ALA A 137 -0.67 21.67 26.31
C ALA A 137 0.48 20.68 26.05
N VAL A 138 1.22 20.33 27.10
CA VAL A 138 2.32 19.36 27.03
C VAL A 138 1.82 17.94 26.71
N ILE A 139 0.66 17.54 27.26
CA ILE A 139 0.02 16.26 26.93
C ILE A 139 -0.42 16.23 25.47
N ASN A 140 -1.04 17.30 24.97
CA ASN A 140 -1.45 17.37 23.56
C ASN A 140 -0.25 17.36 22.60
N ASP A 141 0.85 18.04 22.95
CA ASP A 141 2.09 17.96 22.18
C ASP A 141 2.66 16.53 22.13
N TYR A 142 2.61 15.80 23.25
CA TYR A 142 3.04 14.40 23.29
C TYR A 142 2.11 13.45 22.54
N LYS A 143 0.79 13.69 22.57
CA LYS A 143 -0.16 12.96 21.73
C LYS A 143 0.17 13.16 20.25
N ASN A 144 0.43 14.40 19.83
CA ASN A 144 0.78 14.73 18.45
C ASN A 144 2.10 14.06 18.02
N GLU A 145 3.10 13.98 18.89
CA GLU A 145 4.35 13.25 18.62
C GLU A 145 4.10 11.75 18.40
N LEU A 146 3.25 11.13 19.24
CA LEU A 146 2.91 9.70 19.11
C LEU A 146 2.05 9.43 17.87
N MET A 147 1.14 10.33 17.52
CA MET A 147 0.37 10.24 16.28
C MET A 147 1.28 10.37 15.04
N ASN A 148 2.25 11.28 15.07
CA ASN A 148 3.24 11.42 13.98
C ASN A 148 4.19 10.21 13.88
N ALA A 149 4.44 9.52 15.00
CA ALA A 149 5.18 8.26 15.03
C ALA A 149 4.36 7.05 14.54
N GLY A 150 3.08 7.25 14.20
CA GLY A 150 2.22 6.22 13.60
C GLY A 150 1.44 5.38 14.60
N TYR A 151 1.34 5.80 15.87
CA TYR A 151 0.52 5.11 16.86
C TYR A 151 -0.97 5.46 16.71
N PRO A 152 -1.89 4.50 16.86
CA PRO A 152 -3.33 4.77 16.85
C PRO A 152 -3.74 5.65 18.03
N GLU A 153 -4.61 6.64 17.79
CA GLU A 153 -5.11 7.58 18.82
C GLU A 153 -5.71 6.86 20.04
N LYS A 154 -6.44 5.76 19.79
CA LYS A 154 -7.04 4.93 20.83
C LYS A 154 -6.00 4.31 21.78
N ASP A 155 -4.86 3.85 21.24
CA ASP A 155 -3.81 3.21 22.05
C ASP A 155 -3.04 4.25 22.88
N ILE A 156 -2.94 5.48 22.36
CA ILE A 156 -2.34 6.62 23.06
C ILE A 156 -3.24 7.04 24.24
N ASP A 157 -4.54 7.15 24.02
CA ASP A 157 -5.51 7.52 25.05
C ASP A 157 -5.55 6.51 26.21
N ASP A 158 -5.64 5.22 25.88
CA ASP A 158 -5.62 4.13 26.87
C ASP A 158 -4.31 4.14 27.69
N ALA A 159 -3.18 4.51 27.06
CA ALA A 159 -1.89 4.60 27.73
C ALA A 159 -1.80 5.82 28.67
N PHE A 160 -2.27 6.99 28.25
CA PHE A 160 -2.31 8.19 29.10
C PHE A 160 -3.27 8.02 30.28
N GLU A 161 -4.44 7.41 30.07
CA GLU A 161 -5.40 7.12 31.14
C GLU A 161 -4.80 6.18 32.19
N LYS A 162 -4.14 5.10 31.76
CA LYS A 162 -3.42 4.20 32.68
C LYS A 162 -2.32 4.91 33.47
N VAL A 163 -1.54 5.79 32.85
CA VAL A 163 -0.46 6.50 33.57
C VAL A 163 -1.02 7.52 34.56
N LEU A 164 -2.10 8.23 34.23
CA LEU A 164 -2.77 9.16 35.16
C LEU A 164 -3.33 8.42 36.38
N ILE A 165 -3.96 7.27 36.18
CA ILE A 165 -4.45 6.39 37.25
C ILE A 165 -3.28 5.87 38.11
N THR A 166 -2.19 5.41 37.51
CA THR A 166 -1.03 4.85 38.22
C THR A 166 -0.22 5.90 38.99
N THR A 167 -0.23 7.16 38.53
CA THR A 167 0.45 8.30 39.18
C THR A 167 -0.41 8.95 40.27
N GLY A 168 -1.65 8.46 40.49
CA GLY A 168 -2.59 9.01 41.48
C GLY A 168 -3.07 10.43 41.15
N GLN A 169 -2.97 10.85 39.88
CA GLN A 169 -3.50 12.13 39.42
C GLN A 169 -4.85 11.86 38.75
N GLU A 170 -5.88 11.65 39.57
CA GLU A 170 -7.26 11.72 39.10
C GLU A 170 -7.47 13.06 38.39
N ILE A 171 -8.02 12.98 37.19
CA ILE A 171 -8.59 14.11 36.47
C ILE A 171 -9.79 14.59 37.30
N ASN A 172 -9.54 15.41 38.32
CA ASN A 172 -10.59 16.08 39.05
C ASN A 172 -11.07 17.28 38.23
N ASP A 173 -11.71 16.99 37.10
CA ASP A 173 -12.53 17.93 36.31
C ASP A 173 -13.89 17.29 35.98
N LYS A 174 -14.42 16.53 36.95
CA LYS A 174 -15.85 16.22 37.04
C LYS A 174 -16.40 16.58 38.42
N VAL A 175 -16.32 17.86 38.81
CA VAL A 175 -17.18 18.41 39.87
C VAL A 175 -17.69 19.80 39.47
N ASN A 176 -18.79 19.79 38.72
CA ASN A 176 -20.01 20.59 38.93
C ASN A 176 -19.88 22.02 39.48
N PRO A 177 -20.56 23.00 38.84
CA PRO A 177 -21.31 23.99 39.58
C PRO A 177 -22.81 23.88 39.28
N ARG A 178 -23.56 23.85 40.38
CA ARG A 178 -24.99 24.10 40.47
C ARG A 178 -25.41 25.39 39.76
#